data_AF-A0AAN7PQA7-F1
#
_entry.id   AF-A0AAN7PQA7-F1
#
_cell.length_a   1.000
_cell.length_b   1.000
_cell.length_c   1.000
_cell.angle_alpha   90.00
_cell.angle_beta   90.00
_cell.angle_gamma   90.00
#
_symmetry.space_group_name_H-M   'P 1'
#
loop_
_entity.id
_entity.type
_entity.pdbx_description
1 polymer ?
#
loop_
_entity_poly.entity_id
_entity_poly.type
_entity_poly.pdbx_seq_one_letter_code
_entity_poly.pdbx_strand_id
1 'polypeptide(L)'
;MAGMDRLSIQSLWSLMGLVIRNAERLGIHRDGTLLGLSPFEVEERRRVWWQLQHVDLALAIKGGLTPLTLMADWDAKLPLNIEDDDMKMTATEMPKERKGLTSLSYCLYTYWVLNEQRRFFRDRQLRFRLSWQASTSLKQTDKDSLLDELETGIGQNFLQYCDPLRPIDVLIQFSAKALILVMRIRALHPLVYGDNSTQATQESRDELLELCVRCLEYSIATRLQSLLQNFQWWVKGIFSWLALMCVIVEVLQQQDEARTERLWSLLADLYSANTTLSDLTRDRRKHHMAKLIVSAWKARQDRSSSGTSSATPTFITDLESRLSAFRAGNGQNHTDTTMQQQNTVQPFDPTLSDSYLASLDTDTFDFDLQDIDWSYWSSIS
;
A
#
# COMPACT_ATOMS: atom_id res chain seq x y z
N MET A 1 -14.42 26.74 13.44
CA MET A 1 -14.56 26.00 12.17
C MET A 1 -13.95 24.61 12.40
N ALA A 2 -14.62 23.78 13.19
CA ALA A 2 -14.09 22.50 13.66
C ALA A 2 -15.28 21.56 13.87
N GLY A 3 -15.40 20.52 13.03
CA GLY A 3 -16.38 19.47 13.30
C GLY A 3 -16.95 18.71 12.10
N MET A 4 -16.65 19.08 10.85
CA MET A 4 -17.15 18.33 9.68
C MET A 4 -16.11 17.98 8.61
N ASP A 5 -14.82 18.18 8.86
CA ASP A 5 -13.84 18.19 7.78
C ASP A 5 -13.13 16.86 7.48
N ARG A 6 -13.35 15.76 8.23
CA ARG A 6 -12.70 14.48 7.93
C ARG A 6 -13.57 13.29 8.36
N LEU A 7 -14.13 12.55 7.40
CA LEU A 7 -14.64 11.22 7.68
C LEU A 7 -13.45 10.33 8.07
N SER A 8 -13.49 9.75 9.27
CA SER A 8 -12.48 8.79 9.69
C SER A 8 -12.54 7.53 8.84
N ILE A 9 -11.45 6.77 8.78
CA ILE A 9 -11.41 5.47 8.08
C ILE A 9 -12.49 4.53 8.64
N GLN A 10 -12.74 4.59 9.96
CA GLN A 10 -13.79 3.82 10.61
C GLN A 10 -15.20 4.21 10.15
N SER A 11 -15.46 5.52 9.98
CA SER A 11 -16.72 6.02 9.44
C SER A 11 -16.90 5.60 7.98
N LEU A 12 -15.87 5.74 7.14
CA LEU A 12 -15.89 5.32 5.74
C LEU A 12 -16.14 3.82 5.60
N TRP A 13 -15.47 2.99 6.40
CA TRP A 13 -15.66 1.55 6.40
C TRP A 13 -17.08 1.14 6.84
N SER A 14 -17.65 1.85 7.83
CA SER A 14 -19.04 1.64 8.24
C SER A 14 -20.05 1.98 7.13
N LEU A 15 -19.82 3.09 6.41
CA LEU A 15 -20.61 3.46 5.24
C LEU A 15 -20.44 2.45 4.10
N MET A 16 -19.23 1.95 3.87
CA MET A 16 -18.96 0.91 2.88
C MET A 16 -19.78 -0.36 3.17
N GLY A 17 -19.89 -0.76 4.43
CA GLY A 17 -20.76 -1.88 4.81
C GLY A 17 -22.26 -1.64 4.53
N LEU A 18 -22.74 -0.39 4.59
CA LEU A 18 -24.09 -0.05 4.13
C LEU A 18 -24.20 -0.13 2.61
N VAL A 19 -23.22 0.38 1.87
CA VAL A 19 -23.19 0.32 0.40
C VAL A 19 -23.19 -1.12 -0.09
N ILE A 20 -22.35 -2.00 0.48
CA ILE A 20 -22.28 -3.42 0.13
C ILE A 20 -23.63 -4.11 0.38
N ARG A 21 -24.26 -3.91 1.54
CA ARG A 21 -25.57 -4.51 1.83
C ARG A 21 -26.67 -4.04 0.87
N ASN A 22 -26.62 -2.79 0.43
CA ASN A 22 -27.55 -2.29 -0.58
C ASN A 22 -27.27 -2.92 -1.95
N ALA A 23 -26.00 -3.05 -2.34
CA ALA A 23 -25.61 -3.73 -3.57
C ALA A 23 -26.05 -5.20 -3.57
N GLU A 24 -25.92 -5.89 -2.43
CA GLU A 24 -26.42 -7.26 -2.24
C GLU A 24 -27.94 -7.34 -2.40
N ARG A 25 -28.68 -6.42 -1.76
CA ARG A 25 -30.14 -6.32 -1.88
C ARG A 25 -30.60 -6.08 -3.33
N LEU A 26 -29.81 -5.36 -4.12
CA LEU A 26 -30.07 -5.12 -5.55
C LEU A 26 -29.60 -6.27 -6.46
N GLY A 27 -28.98 -7.32 -5.90
CA GLY A 27 -28.47 -8.46 -6.64
C GLY A 27 -27.21 -8.16 -7.47
N ILE A 28 -26.46 -7.09 -7.15
CA ILE A 28 -25.27 -6.67 -7.92
C ILE A 28 -24.11 -7.69 -7.77
N HIS A 29 -24.06 -8.39 -6.64
CA HIS A 29 -23.13 -9.48 -6.36
C HIS A 29 -23.34 -10.74 -7.22
N ARG A 30 -24.49 -10.83 -7.92
CA ARG A 30 -24.82 -11.95 -8.80
C ARG A 30 -24.51 -11.60 -10.25
N ASP A 31 -23.94 -12.56 -10.98
CA ASP A 31 -23.66 -12.35 -12.40
C ASP A 31 -24.96 -12.20 -13.19
N GLY A 32 -25.14 -11.05 -13.81
CA GLY A 32 -26.36 -10.71 -14.53
C GLY A 32 -26.69 -11.66 -15.69
N THR A 33 -25.71 -12.42 -16.21
CA THR A 33 -25.98 -13.41 -17.27
C THR A 33 -26.89 -14.53 -16.79
N LEU A 34 -26.80 -14.89 -15.50
CA LEU A 34 -27.68 -15.90 -14.88
C LEU A 34 -29.09 -15.35 -14.62
N LEU A 35 -29.24 -14.02 -14.63
CA LEU A 35 -30.49 -13.31 -14.37
C LEU A 35 -31.22 -12.90 -15.66
N GLY A 36 -30.64 -13.19 -16.84
CA GLY A 36 -31.22 -12.83 -18.14
C GLY A 36 -31.23 -11.32 -18.41
N LEU A 37 -30.33 -10.56 -17.78
CA LEU A 37 -30.22 -9.11 -17.98
C LEU A 37 -29.60 -8.77 -19.34
N SER A 38 -29.81 -7.53 -19.79
CA SER A 38 -29.18 -7.05 -21.02
C SER A 38 -27.64 -7.03 -20.90
N PRO A 39 -26.89 -7.20 -22.00
CA PRO A 39 -25.43 -7.12 -22.00
C PRO A 39 -24.86 -5.86 -21.32
N PHE A 40 -25.54 -4.71 -21.51
CA PHE A 40 -25.19 -3.46 -20.88
C PHE A 40 -25.30 -3.55 -19.34
N GLU A 41 -26.45 -3.99 -18.82
CA GLU A 41 -26.69 -4.11 -17.38
C GLU A 41 -25.77 -5.16 -16.73
N VAL A 42 -25.47 -6.25 -17.44
CA VAL A 42 -24.52 -7.27 -16.98
C VAL A 42 -23.15 -6.64 -16.73
N GLU A 43 -22.63 -5.92 -17.71
CA GLU A 43 -21.29 -5.34 -17.62
C GLU A 43 -21.23 -4.19 -16.60
N GLU A 44 -22.26 -3.34 -16.55
CA GLU A 44 -22.35 -2.28 -15.54
C GLU A 44 -22.34 -2.88 -14.12
N ARG A 45 -23.14 -3.92 -13.86
CA ARG A 45 -23.17 -4.60 -12.56
C ARG A 45 -21.83 -5.23 -12.20
N ARG A 46 -21.13 -5.86 -13.15
CA ARG A 46 -19.79 -6.40 -12.92
C ARG A 46 -18.82 -5.29 -12.52
N ARG A 47 -18.78 -4.20 -13.28
CA ARG A 47 -17.90 -3.05 -13.00
C ARG A 47 -18.16 -2.46 -11.62
N VAL A 48 -19.43 -2.24 -11.27
CA VAL A 48 -19.83 -1.72 -9.95
C VAL A 48 -19.43 -2.68 -8.84
N TRP A 49 -19.75 -3.98 -8.97
CA TRP A 49 -19.43 -4.96 -7.93
C TRP A 49 -17.93 -5.02 -7.66
N TRP A 50 -17.11 -5.14 -8.71
CA TRP A 50 -15.67 -5.21 -8.58
C TRP A 50 -15.04 -3.92 -8.04
N GLN A 51 -15.59 -2.76 -8.39
CA GLN A 51 -15.16 -1.50 -7.78
C GLN A 51 -15.49 -1.47 -6.28
N LEU A 52 -16.66 -1.96 -5.86
CA LEU A 52 -16.99 -2.11 -4.44
C LEU A 52 -16.02 -3.05 -3.72
N GLN A 53 -15.65 -4.18 -4.35
CA GLN A 53 -14.62 -5.08 -3.81
C GLN A 53 -13.30 -4.36 -3.58
N HIS A 54 -12.84 -3.60 -4.58
CA HIS A 54 -11.57 -2.90 -4.54
C HIS A 54 -11.55 -1.83 -3.44
N VAL A 55 -12.61 -1.03 -3.30
CA VAL A 55 -12.65 0.02 -2.28
C VAL A 55 -12.82 -0.56 -0.88
N ASP A 56 -13.66 -1.59 -0.68
CA ASP A 56 -13.76 -2.28 0.61
C ASP A 56 -12.42 -2.89 1.03
N LEU A 57 -11.71 -3.51 0.07
CA LEU A 57 -10.37 -4.01 0.27
C LEU A 57 -9.40 -2.90 0.71
N ALA A 58 -9.33 -1.79 -0.02
CA ALA A 58 -8.44 -0.68 0.31
C ALA A 58 -8.73 -0.09 1.70
N LEU A 59 -10.00 0.08 2.06
CA LEU A 59 -10.41 0.56 3.39
C LEU A 59 -10.04 -0.43 4.50
N ALA A 60 -10.26 -1.72 4.27
CA ALA A 60 -9.94 -2.77 5.22
C ALA A 60 -8.43 -2.87 5.47
N ILE A 61 -7.63 -2.82 4.40
CA ILE A 61 -6.16 -2.75 4.47
C ILE A 61 -5.72 -1.58 5.36
N LYS A 62 -6.21 -0.38 5.03
CA LYS A 62 -5.85 0.85 5.74
C LYS A 62 -6.30 0.86 7.20
N GLY A 63 -7.44 0.25 7.48
CA GLY A 63 -8.01 0.15 8.82
C GLY A 63 -7.47 -0.99 9.68
N GLY A 64 -6.66 -1.90 9.12
CA GLY A 64 -6.29 -3.15 9.82
C GLY A 64 -7.48 -4.08 10.05
N LEU A 65 -8.45 -4.08 9.13
CA LEU A 65 -9.73 -4.79 9.22
C LEU A 65 -9.80 -5.92 8.20
N THR A 66 -10.81 -6.77 8.33
CA THR A 66 -11.16 -7.78 7.32
C THR A 66 -12.21 -7.20 6.38
N PRO A 67 -12.02 -7.23 5.05
CA PRO A 67 -13.04 -6.77 4.11
C PRO A 67 -14.32 -7.59 4.26
N LEU A 68 -15.46 -6.92 4.22
CA LEU A 68 -16.77 -7.56 4.35
C LEU A 68 -17.03 -8.50 3.17
N THR A 69 -16.69 -8.04 1.97
CA THR A 69 -16.99 -8.78 0.74
C THR A 69 -16.11 -10.02 0.55
N LEU A 70 -14.98 -10.10 1.27
CA LEU A 70 -14.11 -11.27 1.28
C LEU A 70 -14.82 -12.50 1.84
N MET A 71 -15.68 -12.29 2.84
CA MET A 71 -16.45 -13.32 3.53
C MET A 71 -17.80 -13.62 2.86
N ALA A 72 -18.20 -12.81 1.88
CA ALA A 72 -19.44 -12.98 1.15
C ALA A 72 -19.29 -13.97 -0.02
N ASP A 73 -20.36 -14.73 -0.27
CA ASP A 73 -20.48 -15.58 -1.45
C ASP A 73 -21.09 -14.78 -2.61
N TRP A 74 -20.38 -14.74 -3.73
CA TRP A 74 -20.76 -13.98 -4.92
C TRP A 74 -20.13 -14.59 -6.18
N ASP A 75 -20.82 -14.44 -7.32
CA ASP A 75 -20.49 -15.14 -8.57
C ASP A 75 -20.30 -14.18 -9.77
N ALA A 76 -20.35 -12.87 -9.54
CA ALA A 76 -20.06 -11.85 -10.55
C ALA A 76 -18.69 -12.10 -11.24
N LYS A 77 -18.69 -12.26 -12.57
CA LYS A 77 -17.45 -12.47 -13.33
C LYS A 77 -16.64 -11.19 -13.41
N LEU A 78 -15.35 -11.30 -13.78
CA LEU A 78 -14.53 -10.13 -14.08
C LEU A 78 -15.20 -9.27 -15.17
N PRO A 79 -15.10 -7.93 -15.09
CA PRO A 79 -15.56 -7.05 -16.16
C PRO A 79 -14.78 -7.32 -17.46
N LEU A 80 -15.40 -7.04 -18.60
CA LEU A 80 -14.77 -7.24 -19.89
C LEU A 80 -13.72 -6.16 -20.18
N ASN A 81 -12.65 -6.53 -20.89
CA ASN A 81 -11.68 -5.57 -21.40
C ASN A 81 -12.22 -4.84 -22.65
N ILE A 82 -13.07 -3.84 -22.44
CA ILE A 82 -13.73 -3.04 -23.48
C ILE A 82 -13.73 -1.56 -23.11
N GLU A 83 -13.90 -0.68 -24.10
CA GLU A 83 -14.15 0.75 -23.84
C GLU A 83 -15.63 1.00 -23.56
N ASP A 84 -15.94 2.15 -22.96
CA ASP A 84 -17.32 2.56 -22.68
C ASP A 84 -18.15 2.67 -23.97
N ASP A 85 -17.54 3.11 -25.08
CA ASP A 85 -18.20 3.18 -26.39
C ASP A 85 -18.61 1.81 -26.97
N ASP A 86 -18.02 0.72 -26.48
CA ASP A 86 -18.41 -0.64 -26.86
C ASP A 86 -19.70 -1.08 -26.13
N MET A 87 -20.07 -0.42 -25.02
CA MET A 87 -21.27 -0.71 -24.24
C MET A 87 -22.51 -0.03 -24.84
N LYS A 88 -23.25 -0.75 -25.67
CA LYS A 88 -24.49 -0.25 -26.28
C LYS A 88 -25.72 -0.77 -25.54
N MET A 89 -26.61 0.14 -25.15
CA MET A 89 -27.88 -0.21 -24.48
C MET A 89 -28.78 -1.14 -25.31
N THR A 90 -28.70 -1.06 -26.64
CA THR A 90 -29.51 -1.88 -27.56
C THR A 90 -28.84 -3.20 -27.95
N ALA A 91 -27.67 -3.52 -27.41
CA ALA A 91 -26.96 -4.74 -27.75
C ALA A 91 -27.73 -5.98 -27.22
N THR A 92 -27.84 -7.01 -28.05
CA THR A 92 -28.40 -8.31 -27.66
C THR A 92 -27.33 -9.32 -27.27
N GLU A 93 -26.08 -9.07 -27.63
CA GLU A 93 -24.93 -9.93 -27.35
C GLU A 93 -23.83 -9.15 -26.60
N MET A 94 -23.02 -9.85 -25.81
CA MET A 94 -21.88 -9.24 -25.13
C MET A 94 -20.85 -8.74 -26.16
N PRO A 95 -20.29 -7.53 -25.99
CA PRO A 95 -19.22 -7.05 -26.86
C PRO A 95 -17.98 -7.94 -26.74
N LYS A 96 -17.21 -8.03 -27.82
CA LYS A 96 -15.95 -8.77 -27.83
C LYS A 96 -14.87 -7.98 -27.11
N GLU A 97 -14.11 -8.65 -26.25
CA GLU A 97 -12.97 -8.04 -25.58
C GLU A 97 -11.90 -7.56 -26.57
N ARG A 98 -11.36 -6.38 -26.27
CA ARG A 98 -10.24 -5.80 -27.00
C ARG A 98 -8.94 -6.48 -26.60
N LYS A 99 -7.98 -6.46 -27.53
CA LYS A 99 -6.60 -6.86 -27.25
C LYS A 99 -5.80 -5.63 -26.84
N GLY A 100 -5.04 -5.73 -25.76
CA GLY A 100 -4.24 -4.62 -25.23
C GLY A 100 -4.95 -3.87 -24.11
N LEU A 101 -4.41 -2.71 -23.73
CA LEU A 101 -4.98 -1.90 -22.65
C LEU A 101 -6.14 -1.03 -23.15
N THR A 102 -7.10 -0.82 -22.26
CA THR A 102 -8.27 0.05 -22.38
C THR A 102 -8.30 1.06 -21.23
N SER A 103 -9.24 2.01 -21.25
CA SER A 103 -9.47 2.92 -20.12
C SER A 103 -9.71 2.19 -18.78
N LEU A 104 -10.27 0.98 -18.80
CA LEU A 104 -10.55 0.16 -17.62
C LEU A 104 -9.34 -0.65 -17.13
N SER A 105 -8.22 -0.66 -17.86
CA SER A 105 -7.12 -1.60 -17.59
C SER A 105 -6.50 -1.49 -16.21
N TYR A 106 -6.41 -0.30 -15.61
CA TYR A 106 -5.91 -0.18 -14.24
C TYR A 106 -6.83 -0.90 -13.24
N CYS A 107 -8.15 -0.71 -13.38
CA CYS A 107 -9.15 -1.42 -12.57
C CYS A 107 -9.07 -2.93 -12.81
N LEU A 108 -9.08 -3.37 -14.08
CA LEU A 108 -8.98 -4.78 -14.45
C LEU A 108 -7.72 -5.45 -13.89
N TYR A 109 -6.58 -4.76 -13.91
CA TYR A 109 -5.35 -5.23 -13.29
C TYR A 109 -5.57 -5.54 -11.80
N THR A 110 -6.13 -4.59 -11.05
CA THR A 110 -6.38 -4.80 -9.61
C THR A 110 -7.41 -5.90 -9.33
N TYR A 111 -8.44 -6.00 -10.17
CA TYR A 111 -9.49 -7.01 -10.04
C TYR A 111 -8.95 -8.40 -10.35
N TRP A 112 -8.14 -8.51 -11.41
CA TRP A 112 -7.49 -9.75 -11.82
C TRP A 112 -6.60 -10.27 -10.70
N VAL A 113 -5.76 -9.42 -10.09
CA VAL A 113 -4.90 -9.81 -8.96
C VAL A 113 -5.72 -10.41 -7.80
N LEU A 114 -6.84 -9.78 -7.44
CA LEU A 114 -7.73 -10.30 -6.39
C LEU A 114 -8.41 -11.61 -6.82
N ASN A 115 -8.86 -11.69 -8.07
CA ASN A 115 -9.50 -12.88 -8.63
C ASN A 115 -8.56 -14.09 -8.63
N GLU A 116 -7.32 -13.93 -9.04
CA GLU A 116 -6.34 -15.01 -9.12
C GLU A 116 -5.95 -15.52 -7.74
N GLN A 117 -5.79 -14.62 -6.76
CA GLN A 117 -5.63 -15.02 -5.37
C GLN A 117 -6.85 -15.83 -4.90
N ARG A 118 -8.08 -15.33 -5.11
CA ARG A 118 -9.29 -16.07 -4.73
C ARG A 118 -9.36 -17.45 -5.41
N ARG A 119 -9.02 -17.55 -6.69
CA ARG A 119 -8.95 -18.80 -7.45
C ARG A 119 -7.96 -19.76 -6.81
N PHE A 120 -6.72 -19.32 -6.56
CA PHE A 120 -5.66 -20.15 -6.00
C PHE A 120 -6.07 -20.82 -4.68
N PHE A 121 -6.70 -20.05 -3.78
CA PHE A 121 -7.16 -20.57 -2.49
C PHE A 121 -8.38 -21.49 -2.64
N ARG A 122 -9.34 -21.13 -3.49
CA ARG A 122 -10.53 -21.96 -3.76
C ARG A 122 -10.15 -23.32 -4.34
N ASP A 123 -9.28 -23.34 -5.35
CA ASP A 123 -8.89 -24.56 -6.05
C ASP A 123 -8.14 -25.54 -5.12
N ARG A 124 -7.45 -25.01 -4.10
CA ARG A 124 -6.79 -25.78 -3.03
C ARG A 124 -7.67 -26.04 -1.81
N GLN A 125 -8.95 -25.66 -1.84
CA GLN A 125 -9.89 -25.76 -0.70
C GLN A 125 -9.36 -25.07 0.58
N LEU A 126 -8.60 -23.99 0.40
CA LEU A 126 -8.05 -23.17 1.47
C LEU A 126 -8.89 -21.91 1.67
N ARG A 127 -8.91 -21.41 2.90
CA ARG A 127 -9.56 -20.13 3.21
C ARG A 127 -8.65 -18.98 2.79
N PHE A 128 -9.10 -18.18 1.81
CA PHE A 128 -8.40 -16.95 1.44
C PHE A 128 -8.46 -15.92 2.58
N ARG A 129 -7.30 -15.36 2.92
CA ARG A 129 -7.12 -14.24 3.86
C ARG A 129 -6.20 -13.23 3.20
N LEU A 130 -6.39 -11.94 3.44
CA LEU A 130 -5.52 -10.92 2.84
C LEU A 130 -4.08 -11.01 3.30
N SER A 131 -3.84 -11.40 4.55
CA SER A 131 -2.52 -11.60 5.14
C SER A 131 -1.94 -12.99 4.87
N TRP A 132 -2.36 -13.64 3.78
CA TRP A 132 -1.88 -14.98 3.44
C TRP A 132 -0.36 -15.04 3.24
N GLN A 133 0.25 -13.94 2.79
CA GLN A 133 1.70 -13.83 2.62
C GLN A 133 2.40 -13.99 3.97
N ALA A 134 1.91 -13.30 5.00
CA ALA A 134 2.46 -13.38 6.35
C ALA A 134 2.05 -14.67 7.10
N SER A 135 1.09 -15.44 6.56
CA SER A 135 0.57 -16.63 7.23
C SER A 135 1.62 -17.73 7.40
N THR A 136 1.80 -18.23 8.62
CA THR A 136 2.66 -19.39 8.92
C THR A 136 2.01 -20.73 8.58
N SER A 137 0.68 -20.75 8.39
CA SER A 137 -0.05 -21.98 8.03
C SER A 137 0.07 -22.37 6.56
N LEU A 138 0.43 -21.42 5.69
CA LEU A 138 0.65 -21.68 4.27
C LEU A 138 2.13 -21.97 4.03
N LYS A 139 2.42 -23.05 3.30
CA LYS A 139 3.81 -23.44 2.99
C LYS A 139 4.48 -22.36 2.14
N GLN A 140 5.77 -22.15 2.35
CA GLN A 140 6.53 -21.17 1.57
C GLN A 140 6.49 -21.48 0.07
N THR A 141 6.61 -22.75 -0.32
CA THR A 141 6.50 -23.17 -1.73
C THR A 141 5.17 -22.79 -2.38
N ASP A 142 4.07 -22.85 -1.63
CA ASP A 142 2.75 -22.45 -2.15
C ASP A 142 2.66 -20.92 -2.29
N LYS A 143 3.28 -20.17 -1.36
CA LYS A 143 3.38 -18.71 -1.48
C LYS A 143 4.18 -18.31 -2.71
N ASP A 144 5.36 -18.92 -2.89
CA ASP A 144 6.24 -18.61 -4.02
C ASP A 144 5.56 -18.95 -5.35
N SER A 145 4.89 -20.12 -5.44
CA SER A 145 4.10 -20.51 -6.61
C SER A 145 3.02 -19.48 -6.94
N LEU A 146 2.25 -19.00 -5.97
CA LEU A 146 1.24 -17.97 -6.20
C LEU A 146 1.87 -16.65 -6.67
N LEU A 147 3.00 -16.26 -6.07
CA LEU A 147 3.69 -15.02 -6.45
C LEU A 147 4.24 -15.09 -7.88
N ASP A 148 4.78 -16.23 -8.29
CA ASP A 148 5.27 -16.47 -9.64
C ASP A 148 4.13 -16.52 -10.67
N GLU A 149 3.00 -17.16 -10.33
CA GLU A 149 1.77 -17.14 -11.14
C GLU A 149 1.24 -15.71 -11.33
N LEU A 150 1.19 -14.93 -10.25
CA LEU A 150 0.76 -13.53 -10.29
C LEU A 150 1.72 -12.67 -11.12
N GLU A 151 3.03 -12.76 -10.90
CA GLU A 151 4.02 -11.97 -11.64
C GLU A 151 3.99 -12.29 -13.14
N THR A 152 3.92 -13.58 -13.48
CA THR A 152 3.82 -14.03 -14.88
C THR A 152 2.52 -13.57 -15.53
N GLY A 153 1.38 -13.76 -14.84
CA GLY A 153 0.09 -13.38 -15.37
C GLY A 153 -0.09 -11.86 -15.48
N ILE A 154 0.48 -11.06 -14.58
CA ILE A 154 0.51 -9.60 -14.72
C ILE A 154 1.35 -9.20 -15.94
N GLY A 155 2.51 -9.85 -16.13
CA GLY A 155 3.37 -9.67 -17.28
C GLY A 155 2.63 -9.88 -18.61
N GLN A 156 1.92 -11.00 -18.70
CA GLN A 156 1.19 -11.41 -19.90
C GLN A 156 -0.12 -10.65 -20.11
N ASN A 157 -0.89 -10.35 -19.08
CA ASN A 157 -2.21 -9.74 -19.28
C ASN A 157 -2.15 -8.21 -19.39
N PHE A 158 -1.13 -7.57 -18.81
CA PHE A 158 -1.09 -6.11 -18.68
C PHE A 158 0.24 -5.50 -19.12
N LEU A 159 1.37 -5.94 -18.54
CA LEU A 159 2.65 -5.23 -18.73
C LEU A 159 3.17 -5.26 -20.17
N GLN A 160 2.95 -6.36 -20.90
CA GLN A 160 3.37 -6.45 -22.30
C GLN A 160 2.69 -5.43 -23.24
N TYR A 161 1.58 -4.83 -22.79
CA TYR A 161 0.81 -3.85 -23.56
C TYR A 161 1.04 -2.40 -23.11
N CYS A 162 1.84 -2.18 -22.07
CA CYS A 162 2.07 -0.85 -21.52
C CYS A 162 3.00 -0.01 -22.41
N ASP A 163 2.61 1.23 -22.69
CA ASP A 163 3.47 2.24 -23.34
C ASP A 163 4.15 3.12 -22.26
N PRO A 164 5.49 3.22 -22.21
CA PRO A 164 6.19 4.04 -21.23
C PRO A 164 5.92 5.55 -21.35
N LEU A 165 5.28 6.01 -22.43
CA LEU A 165 4.91 7.41 -22.63
C LEU A 165 3.52 7.77 -22.09
N ARG A 166 2.69 6.77 -21.79
CA ARG A 166 1.31 6.96 -21.32
C ARG A 166 1.27 6.96 -19.78
N PRO A 167 0.77 8.02 -19.12
CA PRO A 167 0.76 8.10 -17.65
C PRO A 167 0.06 6.95 -16.94
N ILE A 168 -1.08 6.48 -17.45
CA ILE A 168 -1.83 5.38 -16.84
C ILE A 168 -1.13 4.02 -17.01
N ASP A 169 -0.48 3.79 -18.14
CA ASP A 169 0.30 2.59 -18.40
C ASP A 169 1.55 2.56 -17.50
N VAL A 170 2.20 3.71 -17.30
CA VAL A 170 3.29 3.86 -16.33
C VAL A 170 2.77 3.58 -14.92
N LEU A 171 1.59 4.08 -14.55
CA LEU A 171 0.98 3.77 -13.26
C LEU A 171 0.83 2.25 -13.05
N ILE A 172 0.32 1.52 -14.05
CA ILE A 172 0.17 0.06 -14.02
C ILE A 172 1.54 -0.63 -13.88
N GLN A 173 2.57 -0.17 -14.62
CA GLN A 173 3.91 -0.75 -14.55
C GLN A 173 4.51 -0.62 -13.14
N PHE A 174 4.47 0.58 -12.58
CA PHE A 174 5.00 0.84 -11.23
C PHE A 174 4.17 0.13 -10.16
N SER A 175 2.83 0.12 -10.29
CA SER A 175 1.94 -0.56 -9.35
C SER A 175 2.18 -2.06 -9.30
N ALA A 176 2.29 -2.69 -10.47
CA ALA A 176 2.54 -4.12 -10.60
C ALA A 176 3.85 -4.54 -9.94
N LYS A 177 4.94 -3.81 -10.23
CA LYS A 177 6.26 -4.12 -9.68
C LYS A 177 6.32 -3.88 -8.18
N ALA A 178 5.79 -2.77 -7.69
CA ALA A 178 5.72 -2.49 -6.26
C ALA A 178 4.90 -3.55 -5.50
N LEU A 179 3.74 -3.95 -6.05
CA LEU A 179 2.88 -4.95 -5.45
C LEU A 179 3.60 -6.30 -5.26
N ILE A 180 4.25 -6.82 -6.31
CA ILE A 180 4.96 -8.11 -6.25
C ILE A 180 6.10 -8.05 -5.23
N LEU A 181 6.88 -6.96 -5.22
CA LEU A 181 7.95 -6.77 -4.24
C LEU A 181 7.40 -6.78 -2.81
N VAL A 182 6.34 -6.02 -2.53
CA VAL A 182 5.71 -5.97 -1.20
C VAL A 182 5.17 -7.34 -0.78
N MET A 183 4.54 -8.09 -1.69
CA MET A 183 4.04 -9.42 -1.38
C MET A 183 5.17 -10.42 -1.10
N ARG A 184 6.27 -10.39 -1.87
CA ARG A 184 7.47 -11.22 -1.63
C ARG A 184 8.13 -10.90 -0.28
N ILE A 185 8.29 -9.61 0.04
CA ILE A 185 8.81 -9.16 1.34
C ILE A 185 7.91 -9.71 2.47
N ARG A 186 6.58 -9.57 2.35
CA ARG A 186 5.64 -10.09 3.36
C ARG A 186 5.65 -11.62 3.48
N ALA A 187 5.92 -12.34 2.40
CA ALA A 187 6.04 -13.80 2.42
C ALA A 187 7.28 -14.27 3.17
N LEU A 188 8.42 -13.59 2.93
CA LEU A 188 9.73 -13.95 3.47
C LEU A 188 9.98 -13.39 4.89
N HIS A 189 9.37 -12.26 5.24
CA HIS A 189 9.59 -11.59 6.53
C HIS A 189 9.36 -12.49 7.77
N PRO A 190 8.25 -13.26 7.89
CA PRO A 190 8.05 -14.15 9.03
C PRO A 190 9.08 -15.27 9.14
N LEU A 191 9.71 -15.68 8.03
CA LEU A 191 10.77 -16.68 8.05
C LEU A 191 12.05 -16.13 8.68
N VAL A 192 12.34 -14.84 8.46
CA VAL A 192 13.54 -14.18 8.97
C VAL A 192 13.36 -13.66 10.41
N TYR A 193 12.22 -13.02 10.69
CA TYR A 193 11.98 -12.30 11.94
C TYR A 193 10.87 -12.89 12.83
N GLY A 194 10.19 -13.96 12.42
CA GLY A 194 9.15 -14.60 13.23
C GLY A 194 9.72 -15.49 14.35
N ASP A 195 8.84 -16.07 15.17
CA ASP A 195 9.20 -16.92 16.32
C ASP A 195 10.08 -18.15 15.95
N ASN A 196 10.09 -18.55 14.68
CA ASN A 196 10.93 -19.62 14.14
C ASN A 196 12.23 -19.10 13.49
N SER A 197 12.69 -17.88 13.82
CA SER A 197 13.87 -17.23 13.24
C SER A 197 15.17 -18.04 13.38
N THR A 198 15.20 -19.06 14.24
CA THR A 198 16.29 -20.02 14.38
C THR A 198 16.51 -20.89 13.14
N GLN A 199 15.52 -20.99 12.25
CA GLN A 199 15.62 -21.70 10.96
C GLN A 199 15.97 -20.79 9.78
N ALA A 200 16.07 -19.47 10.00
CA ALA A 200 16.40 -18.52 8.94
C ALA A 200 17.85 -18.73 8.47
N THR A 201 18.03 -19.09 7.20
CA THR A 201 19.36 -19.15 6.59
C THR A 201 19.87 -17.73 6.33
N GLN A 202 21.20 -17.57 6.27
CA GLN A 202 21.81 -16.30 5.87
C GLN A 202 21.36 -15.89 4.45
N GLU A 203 21.16 -16.87 3.57
CA GLU A 203 20.64 -16.68 2.21
C GLU A 203 19.26 -16.02 2.20
N SER A 204 18.32 -16.48 3.04
CA SER A 204 16.98 -15.86 3.14
C SER A 204 17.03 -14.44 3.71
N ARG A 205 18.02 -14.13 4.57
CA ARG A 205 18.23 -12.76 5.09
C ARG A 205 18.73 -11.84 3.99
N ASP A 206 19.70 -12.29 3.21
CA ASP A 206 20.27 -11.52 2.10
C ASP A 206 19.20 -11.33 1.00
N GLU A 207 18.39 -12.35 0.70
CA GLU A 207 17.26 -12.24 -0.23
C GLU A 207 16.22 -11.22 0.23
N LEU A 208 15.81 -11.27 1.51
CA LEU A 208 14.86 -10.30 2.07
C LEU A 208 15.40 -8.88 1.96
N LEU A 209 16.68 -8.67 2.30
CA LEU A 209 17.32 -7.37 2.21
C LEU A 209 17.33 -6.84 0.77
N GLU A 210 17.70 -7.67 -0.21
CA GLU A 210 17.71 -7.28 -1.62
C GLU A 210 16.31 -6.89 -2.12
N LEU A 211 15.27 -7.63 -1.72
CA LEU A 211 13.88 -7.28 -2.01
C LEU A 211 13.49 -5.94 -1.38
N CYS A 212 13.91 -5.68 -0.13
CA CYS A 212 13.65 -4.41 0.56
C CYS A 212 14.35 -3.24 -0.13
N VAL A 213 15.62 -3.40 -0.52
CA VAL A 213 16.39 -2.40 -1.27
C VAL A 213 15.68 -2.06 -2.58
N ARG A 214 15.35 -3.07 -3.39
CA ARG A 214 14.62 -2.87 -4.65
C ARG A 214 13.26 -2.18 -4.44
N CYS A 215 12.54 -2.52 -3.37
CA CYS A 215 11.27 -1.88 -3.04
C CYS A 215 11.44 -0.38 -2.75
N LEU A 216 12.49 0.01 -2.01
CA LEU A 216 12.79 1.42 -1.74
C LEU A 216 13.29 2.16 -2.99
N GLU A 217 14.13 1.53 -3.82
CA GLU A 217 14.54 2.06 -5.12
C GLU A 217 13.32 2.33 -6.03
N TYR A 218 12.36 1.41 -6.07
CA TYR A 218 11.10 1.63 -6.78
C TYR A 218 10.27 2.77 -6.18
N SER A 219 10.22 2.91 -4.85
CA SER A 219 9.56 4.05 -4.21
C SER A 219 10.21 5.38 -4.60
N ILE A 220 11.55 5.44 -4.70
CA ILE A 220 12.28 6.62 -5.18
C ILE A 220 11.92 6.89 -6.65
N ALA A 221 12.06 5.89 -7.52
CA ALA A 221 11.78 6.02 -8.95
C ALA A 221 10.34 6.48 -9.23
N THR A 222 9.37 5.95 -8.48
CA THR A 222 7.95 6.34 -8.59
C THR A 222 7.75 7.82 -8.28
N ARG A 223 8.44 8.34 -7.25
CA ARG A 223 8.32 9.76 -6.83
C ARG A 223 8.99 10.72 -7.80
N LEU A 224 10.09 10.29 -8.42
CA LEU A 224 10.83 11.10 -9.38
C LEU A 224 10.19 11.09 -10.77
N GLN A 225 9.27 10.17 -11.05
CA GLN A 225 8.67 10.02 -12.36
C GLN A 225 7.69 11.17 -12.70
N SER A 226 8.02 11.97 -13.71
CA SER A 226 7.23 13.15 -14.09
C SER A 226 5.83 12.82 -14.61
N LEU A 227 5.68 11.67 -15.29
CA LEU A 227 4.39 11.21 -15.79
C LEU A 227 3.38 10.87 -14.66
N LEU A 228 3.85 10.68 -13.43
CA LEU A 228 3.01 10.37 -12.27
C LEU A 228 2.66 11.61 -11.42
N GLN A 229 2.93 12.82 -11.91
CA GLN A 229 2.60 14.07 -11.19
C GLN A 229 1.09 14.25 -10.93
N ASN A 230 0.23 13.76 -11.83
CA ASN A 230 -1.22 13.80 -11.62
C ASN A 230 -1.74 12.67 -10.71
N PHE A 231 -0.88 11.69 -10.39
CA PHE A 231 -1.19 10.52 -9.56
C PHE A 231 -0.50 10.59 -8.19
N GLN A 232 -0.16 11.78 -7.69
CA GLN A 232 0.56 11.91 -6.41
C GLN A 232 -0.20 11.35 -5.21
N TRP A 233 -1.53 11.34 -5.27
CA TRP A 233 -2.37 10.67 -4.26
C TRP A 233 -2.05 9.17 -4.16
N TRP A 234 -1.75 8.53 -5.30
CA TRP A 234 -1.38 7.13 -5.37
C TRP A 234 0.08 6.92 -4.94
N VAL A 235 1.00 7.74 -5.44
CA VAL A 235 2.44 7.68 -5.11
C VAL A 235 2.69 7.82 -3.61
N LYS A 236 1.93 8.68 -2.93
CA LYS A 236 2.05 8.87 -1.48
C LYS A 236 1.65 7.62 -0.69
N GLY A 237 0.67 6.86 -1.17
CA GLY A 237 0.13 5.68 -0.50
C GLY A 237 0.90 4.37 -0.71
N ILE A 238 1.94 4.33 -1.53
CA ILE A 238 2.62 3.05 -1.87
C ILE A 238 3.96 2.88 -1.15
N PHE A 239 4.11 3.54 -0.01
CA PHE A 239 5.35 3.45 0.74
C PHE A 239 5.41 2.18 1.61
N SER A 240 6.40 1.32 1.36
CA SER A 240 6.63 0.12 2.16
C SER A 240 7.43 0.46 3.43
N TRP A 241 6.71 0.67 4.54
CA TRP A 241 7.32 0.83 5.87
C TRP A 241 8.13 -0.38 6.29
N LEU A 242 7.67 -1.58 5.92
CA LEU A 242 8.35 -2.85 6.21
C LEU A 242 9.73 -2.91 5.56
N ALA A 243 9.85 -2.51 4.28
CA ALA A 243 11.12 -2.48 3.58
C ALA A 243 12.11 -1.49 4.23
N LEU A 244 11.63 -0.30 4.61
CA LEU A 244 12.45 0.69 5.29
C LEU A 244 12.95 0.18 6.65
N MET A 245 12.10 -0.54 7.39
CA MET A 245 12.47 -1.13 8.67
C MET A 245 13.58 -2.16 8.53
N CYS A 246 13.43 -3.12 7.62
CA CYS A 246 14.45 -4.15 7.39
C CYS A 246 15.80 -3.53 7.02
N VAL A 247 15.82 -2.48 6.19
CA VAL A 247 17.04 -1.75 5.85
C VAL A 247 17.67 -1.08 7.08
N ILE A 248 16.87 -0.43 7.94
CA ILE A 248 17.38 0.20 9.16
C ILE A 248 17.95 -0.82 10.14
N VAL A 249 17.30 -1.98 10.28
CA VAL A 249 17.76 -3.07 11.15
C VAL A 249 19.11 -3.60 10.67
N GLU A 250 19.27 -3.80 9.36
CA GLU A 250 20.57 -4.21 8.79
C GLU A 250 21.66 -3.17 9.07
N VAL A 251 21.34 -1.88 8.87
CA VAL A 251 22.25 -0.76 9.14
C VAL A 251 22.54 -0.56 10.64
N LEU A 252 21.68 -1.04 11.54
CA LEU A 252 21.93 -1.07 12.98
C LEU A 252 22.90 -2.21 13.35
N GLN A 253 22.82 -3.35 12.66
CA GLN A 253 23.68 -4.51 12.94
C GLN A 253 25.13 -4.29 12.48
N GLN A 254 25.36 -3.52 11.39
CA GLN A 254 26.69 -3.06 10.93
C GLN A 254 27.73 -4.18 10.80
N GLN A 255 27.37 -5.33 10.21
CA GLN A 255 28.29 -6.46 10.06
C GLN A 255 29.27 -6.29 8.89
N ASP A 256 28.82 -5.68 7.79
CA ASP A 256 29.59 -5.48 6.55
C ASP A 256 29.61 -3.99 6.19
N GLU A 257 30.81 -3.40 6.14
CA GLU A 257 30.99 -1.97 5.91
C GLU A 257 30.60 -1.53 4.50
N ALA A 258 30.94 -2.31 3.46
CA ALA A 258 30.62 -1.96 2.08
C ALA A 258 29.11 -2.03 1.83
N ARG A 259 28.46 -3.06 2.38
CA ARG A 259 27.00 -3.21 2.36
C ARG A 259 26.32 -2.06 3.11
N THR A 260 26.81 -1.75 4.31
CA THR A 260 26.27 -0.66 5.14
C THR A 260 26.37 0.68 4.42
N GLU A 261 27.48 0.98 3.75
CA GLU A 261 27.64 2.22 2.98
C GLU A 261 26.61 2.35 1.85
N ARG A 262 26.37 1.27 1.09
CA ARG A 262 25.33 1.25 0.04
C ARG A 262 23.94 1.55 0.62
N LEU A 263 23.60 1.00 1.78
CA LEU A 263 22.32 1.23 2.43
C LEU A 263 22.18 2.68 2.94
N TRP A 264 23.27 3.29 3.44
CA TRP A 264 23.25 4.71 3.80
C TRP A 264 23.05 5.62 2.59
N SER A 265 23.65 5.31 1.44
CA SER A 265 23.38 6.02 0.19
C SER A 265 21.92 5.90 -0.22
N LEU A 266 21.35 4.69 -0.17
CA LEU A 266 19.94 4.45 -0.46
C LEU A 266 19.01 5.26 0.46
N LEU A 267 19.31 5.32 1.76
CA LEU A 267 18.56 6.13 2.71
C LEU A 267 18.67 7.64 2.38
N ALA A 268 19.86 8.12 2.02
CA ALA A 268 20.04 9.52 1.62
C ALA A 268 19.18 9.86 0.38
N ASP A 269 19.23 9.00 -0.65
CA ASP A 269 18.42 9.15 -1.86
C ASP A 269 16.92 9.12 -1.53
N LEU A 270 16.50 8.20 -0.66
CA LEU A 270 15.11 8.08 -0.23
C LEU A 270 14.59 9.34 0.47
N TYR A 271 15.35 9.89 1.43
CA TYR A 271 14.95 11.10 2.15
C TYR A 271 15.00 12.34 1.25
N SER A 272 15.89 12.37 0.26
CA SER A 272 15.92 13.43 -0.74
C SER A 272 14.68 13.41 -1.65
N ALA A 273 14.26 12.22 -2.09
CA ALA A 273 13.11 12.04 -2.98
C ALA A 273 11.77 12.13 -2.23
N ASN A 274 11.75 11.82 -0.93
CA ASN A 274 10.55 11.83 -0.10
C ASN A 274 10.72 12.70 1.15
N THR A 275 10.65 14.02 0.96
CA THR A 275 10.75 15.02 2.04
C THR A 275 9.69 14.87 3.12
N THR A 276 8.58 14.19 2.83
CA THR A 276 7.52 13.94 3.83
C THR A 276 7.95 12.97 4.93
N LEU A 277 9.01 12.17 4.72
CA LEU A 277 9.55 11.27 5.76
C LEU A 277 10.18 12.05 6.92
N SER A 278 10.75 13.22 6.64
CA SER A 278 11.30 14.11 7.68
C SER A 278 10.21 14.83 8.50
N ASP A 279 8.94 14.79 8.11
CA ASP A 279 7.86 15.38 8.90
C ASP A 279 7.43 14.47 10.06
N LEU A 280 7.94 14.76 11.26
CA LEU A 280 7.70 13.97 12.47
C LEU A 280 6.41 14.35 13.22
N THR A 281 5.69 15.38 12.77
CA THR A 281 4.64 16.03 13.59
C THR A 281 3.38 15.18 13.77
N ARG A 282 3.06 14.30 12.81
CA ARG A 282 1.78 13.58 12.76
C ARG A 282 1.89 12.06 12.83
N ASP A 283 3.04 11.49 12.46
CA ASP A 283 3.22 10.04 12.36
C ASP A 283 4.26 9.52 13.35
N ARG A 284 3.78 8.76 14.35
CA ARG A 284 4.64 8.13 15.36
C ARG A 284 5.67 7.19 14.75
N ARG A 285 5.37 6.58 13.59
CA ARG A 285 6.28 5.69 12.85
C ARG A 285 7.49 6.46 12.35
N LYS A 286 7.27 7.61 11.71
CA LYS A 286 8.35 8.50 11.23
C LYS A 286 9.25 8.95 12.37
N HIS A 287 8.67 9.32 13.51
CA HIS A 287 9.41 9.67 14.72
C HIS A 287 10.27 8.52 15.26
N HIS A 288 9.70 7.32 15.35
CA HIS A 288 10.43 6.13 15.79
C HIS A 288 11.61 5.81 14.84
N MET A 289 11.36 5.84 13.54
CA MET A 289 12.37 5.63 12.50
C MET A 289 13.50 6.63 12.55
N ALA A 290 13.18 7.92 12.68
CA ALA A 290 14.17 8.97 12.81
C ALA A 290 15.11 8.70 14.00
N LYS A 291 14.57 8.24 15.14
CA LYS A 291 15.40 7.87 16.30
C LYS A 291 16.33 6.70 16.00
N LEU A 292 15.82 5.64 15.38
CA LEU A 292 16.63 4.46 15.05
C LEU A 292 17.76 4.81 14.06
N ILE A 293 17.44 5.57 13.01
CA ILE A 293 18.42 6.02 12.00
C ILE A 293 19.52 6.87 12.65
N VAL A 294 19.15 7.87 13.45
CA VAL A 294 20.13 8.74 14.12
C VAL A 294 20.99 7.95 15.12
N SER A 295 20.38 6.99 15.84
CA SER A 295 21.12 6.10 16.75
C SER A 295 22.14 5.25 15.98
N ALA A 296 21.71 4.63 14.87
CA ALA A 296 22.57 3.82 14.00
C ALA A 296 23.76 4.64 13.47
N TRP A 297 23.53 5.88 13.07
CA TRP A 297 24.58 6.77 12.57
C TRP A 297 25.59 7.16 13.65
N LYS A 298 25.14 7.42 14.89
CA LYS A 298 26.04 7.73 16.02
C LYS A 298 26.92 6.53 16.38
N ALA A 299 26.31 5.34 16.49
CA ALA A 299 27.05 4.11 16.75
C ALA A 299 28.12 3.84 15.68
N ARG A 300 27.84 4.21 14.41
CA ARG A 300 28.82 4.14 13.32
C ARG A 300 29.98 5.12 13.51
N GLN A 301 29.69 6.39 13.82
CA GLN A 301 30.71 7.42 14.05
C GLN A 301 31.63 7.06 15.22
N ASP A 302 31.07 6.55 16.32
CA ASP A 302 31.84 6.17 17.51
C ASP A 302 32.89 5.10 17.18
N ARG A 303 32.57 4.15 16.29
CA ARG A 303 33.50 3.09 15.83
C ARG A 303 34.53 3.61 14.81
N SER A 304 34.10 4.49 13.90
CA SER A 304 34.92 5.07 12.82
C SER A 304 35.96 6.09 13.32
N SER A 305 35.87 6.55 14.58
CA SER A 305 36.89 7.38 15.24
C SER A 305 38.30 6.77 15.30
N SER A 306 38.47 5.50 14.91
CA SER A 306 39.76 4.80 14.77
C SER A 306 40.33 4.76 13.33
N GLY A 307 39.59 5.24 12.32
CA GLY A 307 40.04 5.28 10.93
C GLY A 307 39.01 5.92 9.98
N THR A 308 39.29 7.14 9.53
CA THR A 308 38.57 7.91 8.50
C THR A 308 37.16 8.36 8.89
N SER A 309 37.02 9.60 9.37
CA SER A 309 35.73 10.24 9.62
C SER A 309 34.95 10.44 8.31
N SER A 310 33.87 9.67 8.12
CA SER A 310 32.91 9.91 7.03
C SER A 310 32.07 11.15 7.36
N ALA A 311 31.86 12.03 6.37
CA ALA A 311 31.08 13.24 6.54
C ALA A 311 29.60 12.90 6.79
N THR A 312 29.00 13.50 7.82
CA THR A 312 27.58 13.29 8.16
C THR A 312 26.66 13.69 7.01
N PRO A 313 25.84 12.77 6.47
CA PRO A 313 24.84 13.07 5.46
C PRO A 313 23.85 14.14 5.90
N THR A 314 23.43 14.98 4.96
CA THR A 314 22.53 16.12 5.20
C THR A 314 21.19 15.69 5.82
N PHE A 315 20.61 14.58 5.35
CA PHE A 315 19.34 14.08 5.88
C PHE A 315 19.43 13.70 7.37
N ILE A 316 20.59 13.26 7.84
CA ILE A 316 20.80 12.92 9.24
C ILE A 316 20.81 14.18 10.10
N THR A 317 21.50 15.24 9.64
CA THR A 317 21.48 16.54 10.34
C THR A 317 20.07 17.15 10.40
N ASP A 318 19.27 16.99 9.34
CA ASP A 318 17.85 17.41 9.32
C ASP A 318 17.04 16.61 10.35
N LEU A 319 17.18 15.27 10.39
CA LEU A 319 16.49 14.42 11.36
C LEU A 319 16.88 14.75 12.80
N GLU A 320 18.15 14.98 13.09
CA GLU A 320 18.62 15.38 14.42
C GLU A 320 18.01 16.71 14.87
N SER A 321 18.01 17.71 13.98
CA SER A 321 17.41 19.02 14.23
C SER A 321 15.92 18.87 14.55
N ARG A 322 15.17 18.11 13.74
CA ARG A 322 13.72 17.90 13.93
C ARG A 322 13.39 17.10 15.19
N LEU A 323 14.19 16.09 15.51
CA LEU A 323 14.04 15.34 16.76
C LEU A 323 14.30 16.23 17.98
N SER A 324 15.27 17.15 17.91
CA SER A 324 15.55 18.10 18.98
C SER A 324 14.39 19.09 19.18
N ALA A 325 13.85 19.63 18.09
CA ALA A 325 12.69 20.52 18.11
C ALA A 325 11.44 19.83 18.67
N PHE A 326 11.20 18.56 18.29
CA PHE A 326 10.09 17.77 18.82
C PHE A 326 10.20 17.55 20.33
N ARG A 327 11.40 17.30 20.86
CA ARG A 327 11.65 17.18 22.31
C ARG A 327 11.39 18.50 23.04
N ALA A 328 11.83 19.62 22.46
CA ALA A 328 11.61 20.95 23.03
C ALA A 328 10.12 21.34 23.07
N GLY A 329 9.36 21.03 22.01
CA GLY A 329 7.92 21.32 21.94
C GLY A 329 7.07 20.48 22.90
N ASN A 330 7.39 19.20 23.11
CA ASN A 330 6.70 18.37 24.10
C ASN A 330 7.04 18.74 25.55
N GLY A 331 8.18 19.41 25.80
CA GLY A 331 8.51 19.95 27.11
C GLY A 331 7.67 21.17 27.51
N GLN A 332 7.04 21.87 26.55
CA GLN A 332 6.18 23.04 26.81
C GLN A 332 4.69 22.71 26.95
N ASN A 333 4.24 21.53 26.50
CA ASN A 333 2.81 21.17 26.48
C ASN A 333 2.33 20.39 27.72
N HIS A 334 3.13 20.29 28.80
CA HIS A 334 2.73 19.61 30.04
C HIS A 334 2.23 20.53 31.16
N THR A 335 2.03 21.81 30.89
CA THR A 335 1.33 22.74 31.79
C THR A 335 0.21 23.42 31.02
N ASP A 336 -1.02 23.23 31.50
CA ASP A 336 -2.26 23.91 31.11
C ASP A 336 -2.90 23.52 29.77
N THR A 337 -3.88 22.59 29.80
CA THR A 337 -5.21 22.88 29.23
C THR A 337 -6.27 21.97 29.85
N THR A 338 -7.03 22.53 30.79
CA THR A 338 -8.28 21.97 31.33
C THR A 338 -9.39 22.07 30.28
N MET A 339 -10.21 21.02 30.18
CA MET A 339 -11.38 20.92 29.30
C MET A 339 -12.30 22.15 29.36
N GLN A 340 -12.83 22.59 28.20
CA GLN A 340 -14.18 23.12 28.09
C GLN A 340 -14.73 23.03 26.65
N GLN A 341 -15.82 22.27 26.50
CA GLN A 341 -16.64 22.10 25.30
C GLN A 341 -17.70 23.21 25.24
N GLN A 342 -17.87 23.89 24.11
CA GLN A 342 -19.09 24.66 23.82
C GLN A 342 -19.57 24.39 22.40
N ASN A 343 -20.82 23.89 22.33
CA ASN A 343 -21.60 23.63 21.12
C ASN A 343 -22.28 24.91 20.64
N THR A 344 -22.23 25.18 19.34
CA THR A 344 -23.21 26.04 18.67
C THR A 344 -23.36 25.60 17.22
N VAL A 345 -24.57 25.23 16.82
CA VAL A 345 -24.93 24.73 15.48
C VAL A 345 -25.41 25.90 14.63
N GLN A 346 -24.93 26.03 13.39
CA GLN A 346 -25.48 26.93 12.37
C GLN A 346 -25.87 26.16 11.09
N PRO A 347 -26.79 26.72 10.27
CA PRO A 347 -27.46 25.97 9.20
C PRO A 347 -26.61 25.81 7.94
N PHE A 348 -26.94 24.75 7.21
CA PHE A 348 -26.25 24.17 6.05
C PHE A 348 -26.61 24.86 4.71
N ASP A 349 -25.62 25.02 3.81
CA ASP A 349 -25.80 25.49 2.42
C ASP A 349 -25.14 24.47 1.44
N PRO A 350 -25.85 23.89 0.46
CA PRO A 350 -25.43 22.65 -0.22
C PRO A 350 -24.82 22.90 -1.60
N THR A 351 -23.62 23.49 -1.67
CA THR A 351 -22.87 23.52 -2.94
C THR A 351 -21.46 22.96 -2.75
N LEU A 352 -21.25 21.73 -3.25
CA LEU A 352 -19.95 21.06 -3.29
C LEU A 352 -19.12 21.70 -4.41
N SER A 353 -18.10 22.51 -4.07
CA SER A 353 -17.14 23.05 -5.02
C SER A 353 -15.96 22.08 -5.25
N ASP A 354 -15.34 22.14 -6.43
CA ASP A 354 -14.17 21.34 -6.84
C ASP A 354 -12.98 21.41 -5.86
N SER A 355 -12.91 22.47 -5.04
CA SER A 355 -11.93 22.58 -3.95
C SER A 355 -12.08 21.53 -2.85
N TYR A 356 -13.28 20.94 -2.68
CA TYR A 356 -13.57 19.93 -1.67
C TYR A 356 -12.90 18.57 -2.00
N LEU A 357 -12.85 18.20 -3.27
CA LEU A 357 -12.15 16.99 -3.73
C LEU A 357 -10.63 17.09 -3.53
N ALA A 358 -10.07 18.29 -3.62
CA ALA A 358 -8.65 18.55 -3.33
C ALA A 358 -8.32 18.52 -1.81
N SER A 359 -9.31 18.68 -0.94
CA SER A 359 -9.15 18.71 0.53
C SER A 359 -9.33 17.36 1.23
N LEU A 360 -9.80 16.33 0.53
CA LEU A 360 -9.77 14.95 1.02
C LEU A 360 -8.30 14.57 1.20
N ASP A 361 -7.87 14.33 2.45
CA ASP A 361 -6.52 13.85 2.76
C ASP A 361 -6.17 12.68 1.83
N THR A 362 -5.20 12.94 0.95
CA THR A 362 -4.69 12.06 -0.12
C THR A 362 -4.01 10.78 0.38
N ASP A 363 -4.15 10.45 1.66
CA ASP A 363 -3.72 9.17 2.26
C ASP A 363 -4.73 8.04 1.96
N THR A 364 -5.68 8.23 1.04
CA THR A 364 -6.81 7.32 0.80
C THR A 364 -6.39 5.95 0.25
N PHE A 365 -5.21 5.82 -0.34
CA PHE A 365 -4.71 4.61 -1.00
C PHE A 365 -3.38 4.12 -0.42
N ASP A 366 -3.26 4.10 0.92
CA ASP A 366 -2.13 3.45 1.59
C ASP A 366 -2.26 1.91 1.49
N PHE A 367 -1.35 1.24 0.78
CA PHE A 367 -1.32 -0.23 0.65
C PHE A 367 -0.67 -0.92 1.87
N ASP A 368 -0.49 -0.20 2.97
CA ASP A 368 -0.01 -0.73 4.23
C ASP A 368 -1.06 -1.65 4.89
N LEU A 369 -0.98 -2.94 4.56
CA LEU A 369 -1.63 -4.01 5.32
C LEU A 369 -0.97 -4.05 6.71
N GLN A 370 -1.60 -3.43 7.71
CA GLN A 370 -1.09 -3.34 9.09
C GLN A 370 -0.76 -4.72 9.68
N ASP A 371 0.49 -5.15 9.52
CA ASP A 371 1.09 -6.34 10.14
C ASP A 371 2.53 -6.02 10.63
N ILE A 372 2.87 -4.75 10.81
CA ILE A 372 4.14 -4.38 11.46
C ILE A 372 3.92 -4.44 12.97
N ASP A 373 4.50 -5.43 13.63
CA ASP A 373 4.54 -5.50 15.08
C ASP A 373 5.51 -4.44 15.64
N TRP A 374 4.99 -3.21 15.79
CA TRP A 374 5.74 -2.11 16.38
C TRP A 374 6.23 -2.37 17.81
N SER A 375 5.62 -3.34 18.53
CA SER A 375 6.05 -3.70 19.88
C SER A 375 7.37 -4.47 19.85
N TYR A 376 7.53 -5.43 18.93
CA TYR A 376 8.80 -6.07 18.66
C TYR A 376 9.88 -5.04 18.30
N TRP A 377 9.59 -4.12 17.38
CA TRP A 377 10.57 -3.11 16.95
C TRP A 377 10.93 -2.09 18.04
N SER A 378 9.98 -1.77 18.93
CA SER A 378 10.25 -0.91 20.08
C SER A 378 11.21 -1.52 21.11
N SER A 379 11.43 -2.84 21.07
CA SER A 379 12.37 -3.55 21.96
C SER A 379 13.82 -3.56 21.46
N ILE A 380 14.05 -3.18 20.20
CA ILE A 380 15.38 -3.15 19.56
C ILE A 380 16.12 -1.81 19.82
N SER A 381 15.49 -0.86 20.53
CA SER A 381 16.06 0.46 20.84
C SER A 381 17.05 0.49 22.01
#